data_AF-A0AA42ZFC0-F1
#
_entry.id   AF-A0AA42ZFC0-F1
#
_cell.length_a   1.000
_cell.length_b   1.000
_cell.length_c   1.000
_cell.angle_alpha   90.00
_cell.angle_beta   90.00
_cell.angle_gamma   90.00
#
_symmetry.space_group_name_H-M   'P 1'
#
loop_
_entity.id
_entity.type
_entity.pdbx_description
1 polymer ?
#
loop_
_entity_poly.entity_id
_entity_poly.type
_entity_poly.pdbx_seq_one_letter_code
_entity_poly.pdbx_strand_id
1 'polypeptide(L)'
;MMQFFFQQPVNIISACGLLTVAVFFAVRGIVNLRCGLTQTDNPSQTIHVVRGIRGIIITTSVIFIAAGISFSTKWPIYFGLAFLAEELVETTIMVLALRSGQASRADAP
;
A
#
# COMPACT_ATOMS: atom_id res chain seq x y z
N MET A 1 7.48 24.03 6.65
CA MET A 1 7.88 22.60 6.84
C MET A 1 8.32 21.92 5.54
N MET A 2 7.51 21.87 4.46
CA MET A 2 7.89 21.14 3.23
C MET A 2 9.17 21.62 2.53
N GLN A 3 9.57 22.89 2.66
CA GLN A 3 10.79 23.37 1.99
C GLN A 3 12.08 22.70 2.50
N PHE A 4 12.08 22.15 3.72
CA PHE A 4 13.21 21.42 4.27
C PHE A 4 13.52 20.14 3.47
N PHE A 5 12.49 19.43 2.99
CA PHE A 5 12.66 18.20 2.24
C PHE A 5 13.17 18.41 0.81
N PHE A 6 13.13 19.63 0.28
CA PHE A 6 13.62 19.95 -1.06
C PHE A 6 15.07 20.47 -1.06
N GLN A 7 15.65 20.73 0.11
CA GLN A 7 17.05 21.15 0.20
C GLN A 7 17.99 19.95 0.11
N GLN A 8 19.11 20.11 -0.60
CA GLN A 8 20.17 19.12 -0.56
C GLN A 8 20.96 19.23 0.76
N PRO A 9 21.34 18.12 1.41
CA PRO A 9 21.21 16.72 0.96
C PRO A 9 19.93 16.00 1.44
N VAL A 10 19.04 16.70 2.15
CA VAL A 10 17.86 16.14 2.82
C VAL A 10 16.91 15.46 1.82
N ASN A 11 16.77 16.01 0.62
CA ASN A 11 15.97 15.42 -0.46
C ASN A 11 16.43 14.00 -0.86
N ILE A 12 17.75 13.77 -0.97
CA ILE A 12 18.32 12.48 -1.36
C ILE A 12 18.13 11.46 -0.23
N ILE A 13 18.41 11.86 1.02
CA ILE A 13 18.29 10.97 2.18
C ILE A 13 16.83 10.53 2.35
N SER A 14 15.88 11.47 2.25
CA SER A 14 14.45 11.17 2.37
C SER A 14 13.94 10.32 1.20
N ALA A 15 14.35 10.61 -0.04
CA ALA A 15 13.99 9.79 -1.20
C ALA A 15 14.52 8.35 -1.08
N CYS A 16 15.78 8.17 -0.68
CA CYS A 16 16.37 6.83 -0.45
C CYS A 16 15.64 6.06 0.67
N GLY A 17 15.31 6.74 1.77
CA GLY A 17 14.52 6.15 2.85
C GLY A 17 13.14 5.67 2.36
N LEU A 18 12.44 6.52 1.59
CA LEU A 18 11.14 6.17 1.01
C LEU A 18 11.23 5.01 0.01
N LEU A 19 12.25 4.99 -0.85
CA LEU A 19 12.44 3.88 -1.79
C LEU A 19 12.72 2.56 -1.08
N THR A 20 13.45 2.58 0.05
CA THR A 20 13.67 1.38 0.87
C THR A 20 12.34 0.85 1.43
N VAL A 21 11.49 1.75 1.94
CA VAL A 21 10.14 1.41 2.41
C VAL A 21 9.28 0.87 1.26
N ALA A 22 9.34 1.48 0.08
CA ALA A 22 8.61 1.03 -1.09
C ALA A 22 8.99 -0.40 -1.48
N VAL A 23 10.30 -0.72 -1.55
CA VAL A 23 10.78 -2.07 -1.86
C VAL A 23 10.26 -3.09 -0.85
N PHE A 24 10.30 -2.76 0.45
CA PHE A 24 9.78 -3.65 1.49
C PHE A 24 8.29 -3.96 1.30
N PHE A 25 7.46 -2.94 1.04
CA PHE A 25 6.03 -3.13 0.80
C PHE A 25 5.74 -3.85 -0.52
N ALA A 26 6.57 -3.63 -1.55
CA ALA A 26 6.45 -4.31 -2.84
C ALA A 26 6.66 -5.81 -2.69
N VAL A 27 7.75 -6.20 -2.04
CA VAL A 27 8.07 -7.62 -1.77
C VAL A 27 6.95 -8.26 -0.96
N ARG A 28 6.52 -7.61 0.13
CA ARG A 28 5.44 -8.13 0.97
C ARG A 28 4.10 -8.21 0.23
N GLY A 29 3.80 -7.25 -0.62
CA GLY A 29 2.61 -7.23 -1.47
C GLY A 29 2.61 -8.38 -2.47
N ILE A 30 3.71 -8.56 -3.21
CA ILE A 30 3.87 -9.63 -4.20
C ILE A 30 3.78 -11.00 -3.53
N VAL A 31 4.44 -11.21 -2.38
CA VAL A 31 4.37 -12.49 -1.65
C VAL A 31 2.94 -12.81 -1.23
N ASN A 32 2.22 -11.85 -0.63
CA ASN A 32 0.83 -12.06 -0.23
C ASN A 32 -0.09 -12.32 -1.42
N LEU A 33 0.11 -11.60 -2.53
CA LEU A 33 -0.66 -11.79 -3.75
C LEU A 33 -0.42 -13.18 -4.35
N ARG A 34 0.84 -13.61 -4.44
CA ARG A 34 1.19 -14.95 -4.92
C ARG A 34 0.56 -16.03 -4.04
N CYS A 35 0.72 -15.93 -2.72
CA CYS A 35 0.12 -16.90 -1.78
C CYS A 35 -1.41 -16.99 -1.95
N GLY A 36 -2.09 -15.84 -2.04
CA GLY A 36 -3.54 -15.81 -2.22
C GLY A 36 -4.03 -16.34 -3.57
N LEU A 37 -3.23 -16.20 -4.64
CA LEU A 37 -3.57 -16.70 -5.98
C LEU A 37 -3.24 -18.18 -6.17
N THR A 38 -2.23 -18.71 -5.48
CA THR A 38 -1.81 -20.12 -5.65
C THR A 38 -2.74 -21.14 -5.01
N GLN A 39 -3.76 -20.70 -4.27
CA GLN A 39 -4.51 -21.59 -3.38
C GLN A 39 -5.98 -21.17 -3.35
N THR A 40 -6.63 -21.29 -4.51
CA THR A 40 -7.97 -20.78 -4.84
C THR A 40 -9.12 -21.46 -4.10
N ASP A 41 -8.88 -22.58 -3.43
CA ASP A 41 -9.96 -23.44 -2.92
C ASP A 41 -10.50 -23.03 -1.54
N ASN A 42 -9.94 -21.99 -0.90
CA ASN A 42 -10.33 -21.57 0.44
C ASN A 42 -10.84 -20.12 0.49
N PRO A 43 -12.06 -19.85 1.02
CA PRO A 43 -12.62 -18.49 1.10
C PRO A 43 -11.84 -17.54 2.03
N SER A 44 -10.97 -18.06 2.89
CA SER A 44 -10.03 -17.28 3.72
C SER A 44 -8.91 -16.60 2.90
N GLN A 45 -8.71 -17.02 1.65
CA GLN A 45 -7.60 -16.59 0.78
C GLN A 45 -7.84 -15.23 0.12
N THR A 46 -9.10 -14.80 -0.03
CA THR A 46 -9.45 -13.47 -0.57
C THR A 46 -8.78 -12.35 0.22
N ILE A 47 -8.60 -12.53 1.54
CA ILE A 47 -7.92 -11.56 2.41
C ILE A 47 -6.43 -11.45 2.05
N HIS A 48 -5.77 -12.53 1.64
CA HIS A 48 -4.36 -12.51 1.22
C HIS A 48 -4.18 -11.75 -0.10
N VAL A 49 -5.10 -11.92 -1.05
CA VAL A 49 -5.12 -11.15 -2.31
C VAL A 49 -5.28 -9.65 -2.02
N VAL A 50 -6.25 -9.27 -1.19
CA VAL A 50 -6.48 -7.86 -0.81
C VAL A 50 -5.25 -7.26 -0.11
N ARG A 51 -4.61 -8.01 0.79
CA ARG A 51 -3.34 -7.58 1.42
C ARG A 51 -2.19 -7.44 0.43
N GLY A 52 -2.16 -8.28 -0.59
CA GLY A 52 -1.18 -8.19 -1.68
C GLY A 52 -1.35 -6.91 -2.49
N ILE A 53 -2.58 -6.65 -2.96
CA ILE A 53 -2.95 -5.44 -3.69
C ILE A 53 -2.64 -4.19 -2.86
N ARG A 54 -2.99 -4.19 -1.57
CA ARG A 54 -2.64 -3.09 -0.65
C ARG A 54 -1.14 -2.82 -0.60
N GLY A 55 -0.29 -3.85 -0.62
CA GLY A 55 1.17 -3.67 -0.67
C GLY A 55 1.65 -2.99 -1.95
N ILE A 56 1.04 -3.32 -3.09
CA ILE A 56 1.36 -2.70 -4.39
C ILE A 56 0.96 -1.22 -4.39
N ILE A 57 -0.24 -0.91 -3.89
CA ILE A 57 -0.73 0.47 -3.79
C ILE A 57 0.17 1.33 -2.89
N ILE A 58 0.55 0.81 -1.72
CA ILE A 58 1.47 1.51 -0.81
C ILE A 58 2.78 1.79 -1.53
N THR A 59 3.33 0.80 -2.23
CA THR A 59 4.57 0.94 -3.00
C THR A 59 4.46 2.05 -4.04
N THR A 60 3.42 2.01 -4.89
CA THR A 60 3.20 3.02 -5.93
C THR A 60 3.07 4.41 -5.33
N SER A 61 2.30 4.55 -4.25
CA SER A 61 2.11 5.83 -3.56
C SER A 61 3.42 6.39 -3.00
N VAL A 62 4.23 5.54 -2.37
CA VAL A 62 5.53 5.93 -1.81
C VAL A 62 6.52 6.32 -2.92
N ILE A 63 6.47 5.65 -4.09
CA ILE A 63 7.27 6.04 -5.26
C ILE A 63 6.87 7.44 -5.74
N PHE A 64 5.57 7.76 -5.83
CA PHE A 64 5.10 9.10 -6.21
C PHE A 64 5.58 10.17 -5.22
N ILE A 65 5.55 9.89 -3.92
CA ILE A 65 6.06 10.80 -2.89
C ILE A 65 7.59 10.99 -3.03
N ALA A 66 8.34 9.90 -3.21
CA ALA A 66 9.79 9.94 -3.40
C ALA A 66 10.18 10.70 -4.68
N ALA A 67 9.42 10.52 -5.76
CA ALA A 67 9.59 11.26 -7.01
C ALA A 67 9.32 12.76 -6.80
N GLY A 68 8.24 13.13 -6.12
CA GLY A 68 7.95 14.53 -5.81
C GLY A 68 9.06 15.21 -5.00
N ILE A 69 9.61 14.51 -4.00
CA ILE A 69 10.76 15.00 -3.23
C ILE A 69 12.01 15.14 -4.12
N SER A 70 12.32 14.14 -4.95
CA SER A 70 13.52 14.13 -5.80
C SER A 70 13.49 15.23 -6.86
N PHE A 71 12.32 15.45 -7.48
CA PHE A 71 12.14 16.48 -8.51
C PHE A 71 11.75 17.86 -7.95
N SER A 72 11.69 18.00 -6.62
CA SER A 72 11.24 19.24 -5.97
C SER A 72 9.85 19.72 -6.42
N THR A 73 8.95 18.78 -6.74
CA THR A 73 7.58 19.06 -7.19
C THR A 73 6.58 18.58 -6.13
N LYS A 74 5.62 19.44 -5.80
CA LYS A 74 4.61 19.13 -4.75
C LYS A 74 3.48 18.24 -5.26
N TRP A 75 3.17 18.32 -6.55
CA TRP A 75 2.05 17.61 -7.17
C TRP A 75 2.10 16.09 -6.99
N PRO A 76 3.22 15.40 -7.29
CA PRO A 76 3.34 13.96 -7.07
C PRO A 76 3.17 13.55 -5.60
N ILE A 77 3.59 14.42 -4.67
CA ILE A 77 3.45 14.18 -3.23
C ILE A 77 1.98 14.18 -2.84
N TYR A 78 1.22 15.20 -3.26
CA TYR A 78 -0.21 15.27 -2.97
C TYR A 78 -0.98 14.12 -3.60
N PHE A 79 -0.65 13.77 -4.85
CA PHE A 79 -1.26 12.62 -5.51
C PHE A 79 -0.98 11.31 -4.78
N GLY A 80 0.29 11.05 -4.46
CA GLY A 80 0.68 9.84 -3.73
C GLY A 80 0.02 9.75 -2.35
N LEU A 81 -0.11 10.87 -1.63
CA LEU A 81 -0.79 10.89 -0.33
C LEU A 81 -2.30 10.68 -0.44
N ALA A 82 -2.96 11.34 -1.40
CA ALA A 82 -4.40 11.21 -1.61
C ALA A 82 -4.76 9.78 -2.03
N PHE A 83 -4.06 9.24 -3.04
CA PHE A 83 -4.25 7.88 -3.52
C PHE A 83 -4.02 6.85 -2.41
N LEU A 84 -2.95 7.03 -1.62
CA LEU A 84 -2.69 6.16 -0.47
C LEU A 84 -3.81 6.22 0.58
N ALA A 85 -4.34 7.40 0.87
CA ALA A 85 -5.38 7.58 1.87
C ALA A 85 -6.70 6.91 1.44
N GLU A 86 -7.14 7.15 0.20
CA GLU A 86 -8.36 6.56 -0.36
C GLU A 86 -8.30 5.03 -0.33
N GLU A 87 -7.21 4.47 -0.86
CA GLU A 87 -7.04 3.03 -0.94
C GLU A 87 -6.89 2.37 0.43
N LEU A 88 -6.26 3.03 1.40
CA LEU A 88 -6.18 2.51 2.77
C LEU A 88 -7.56 2.45 3.44
N VAL A 89 -8.43 3.42 3.19
CA VAL A 89 -9.80 3.42 3.69
C VAL A 89 -10.60 2.31 3.03
N GLU A 90 -10.60 2.25 1.70
CA GLU A 90 -11.37 1.27 0.93
C GLU A 90 -10.95 -0.17 1.24
N THR A 91 -9.64 -0.45 1.20
CA THR A 91 -9.14 -1.80 1.50
C THR A 91 -9.39 -2.20 2.95
N THR A 92 -9.41 -1.26 3.90
CA THR A 92 -9.74 -1.55 5.30
C THR A 92 -11.22 -1.92 5.44
N ILE A 93 -12.12 -1.15 4.83
CA ILE A 93 -13.56 -1.43 4.83
C ILE A 93 -13.82 -2.78 4.16
N MET A 94 -13.18 -3.05 3.02
CA MET A 94 -13.32 -4.33 2.31
C MET A 94 -12.86 -5.52 3.17
N VAL A 95 -11.70 -5.42 3.86
CA VAL A 95 -11.23 -6.49 4.76
C VAL A 95 -12.18 -6.70 5.94
N LEU A 96 -12.75 -5.63 6.50
CA LEU A 96 -13.74 -5.73 7.58
C LEU A 96 -15.01 -6.44 7.10
N ALA A 97 -15.53 -6.08 5.93
CA ALA A 97 -16.72 -6.71 5.33
C ALA A 97 -16.50 -8.19 5.00
N LEU A 98 -15.31 -8.54 4.49
CA LEU A 98 -14.94 -9.95 4.25
C LEU A 98 -14.89 -10.76 5.55
N ARG A 99 -14.35 -10.18 6.62
CA ARG A 99 -14.30 -10.82 7.94
C ARG A 99 -15.69 -11.02 8.55
N SER A 100 -16.57 -10.03 8.47
CA SER A 100 -17.94 -10.16 8.96
C SER A 100 -18.72 -11.21 8.18
N GLY A 101 -18.57 -11.25 6.85
CA GLY A 101 -19.22 -12.26 6.01
C GLY A 101 -18.73 -13.69 6.29
N GLN A 102 -17.44 -13.87 6.61
CA GLN A 102 -16.90 -15.17 7.02
C GLN A 102 -17.44 -15.61 8.39
N ALA A 103 -17.53 -14.70 9.36
CA ALA A 103 -18.10 -15.00 10.67
C ALA A 103 -19.58 -15.42 10.57
N SER A 104 -20.40 -14.66 9.84
CA SER A 104 -21.82 -15.01 9.65
C SER A 104 -22.06 -16.33 8.92
N ARG A 105 -21.12 -16.77 8.06
CA ARG A 105 -21.22 -18.05 7.36
C ARG A 105 -20.77 -19.24 8.20
N ALA A 106 -19.93 -19.02 9.22
CA ALA A 106 -19.54 -20.06 10.17
C ALA A 106 -20.64 -20.37 11.20
N ASP A 107 -21.53 -19.41 11.46
CA ASP A 107 -22.69 -19.55 12.37
C ASP A 107 -23.97 -20.05 11.67
N ALA A 108 -23.92 -20.35 10.37
CA ALA A 108 -25.05 -20.89 9.62
C ALA A 108 -25.19 -22.42 9.83
N PRO A 109 -26.39 -22.94 10.16
CA PRO A 109 -26.62 -24.34 10.51
C PRO A 109 -26.46 -25.32 9.34
#